data_AF-A0A812VG80-F1
#
_entry.id   AF-A0A812VG80-F1
#
_cell.length_a   1.000
_cell.length_b   1.000
_cell.length_c   1.000
_cell.angle_alpha   90.00
_cell.angle_beta   90.00
_cell.angle_gamma   90.00
#
_symmetry.space_group_name_H-M   'P 1'
#
loop_
_entity.id
_entity.type
_entity.pdbx_description
1 polymer ?
#
loop_
_entity_poly.entity_id
_entity_poly.type
_entity_poly.pdbx_seq_one_letter_code
_entity_poly.pdbx_strand_id
1 'polypeptide(L)'
;LYPHVARSRPEIAGRITSMLLEMENSEVLMLLQSEQHLQAKVDEARRLLELYSNVSPPVNPAEIAGQPPEVQRQYFGERLYPRVARYQPELAGKITGMLLGLERHELLEVFESEQTLQSKVEEARRIILLHVDEVAPPCTAAELAEQPPELQKQFLGERLFPRVAYHQPVLAGKITGTLLMEMTNEDLMELLKSKEMLLDQVNEARRVIEENAGIAGKPPAVQKQIIGERLFPQVLQYYPLLAGKLTGMMLEMDNSDLLVLLDSSQLLKDKVEEAKLVLDTTCGPDAHLLTDELLLQAEQPLADIEAQQPTPWFAEPEPTGDLESESSQASPVLSPLAEGK
;
A
#
# COMPACT_ATOMS: atom_id res chain seq x y z
N LEU A 1 -6.02 -39.03 -17.33
CA LEU A 1 -5.96 -37.97 -18.37
C LEU A 1 -5.59 -36.60 -17.79
N TYR A 2 -6.37 -36.02 -16.87
CA TYR A 2 -6.10 -34.69 -16.29
C TYR A 2 -4.63 -34.45 -15.84
N PRO A 3 -3.97 -35.34 -15.07
CA PRO A 3 -2.61 -35.08 -14.60
C PRO A 3 -1.56 -35.04 -15.73
N HIS A 4 -1.82 -35.73 -16.84
CA HIS A 4 -0.94 -35.74 -18.01
C HIS A 4 -1.11 -34.46 -18.84
N VAL A 5 -2.35 -33.98 -19.00
CA VAL A 5 -2.64 -32.71 -19.69
C VAL A 5 -2.21 -31.51 -18.84
N ALA A 6 -2.34 -31.59 -17.51
CA ALA A 6 -1.92 -30.52 -16.59
C ALA A 6 -0.40 -30.33 -16.56
N ARG A 7 0.39 -31.39 -16.80
CA ARG A 7 1.86 -31.28 -16.93
C ARG A 7 2.30 -30.49 -18.15
N SER A 8 1.55 -30.57 -19.25
CA SER A 8 1.87 -29.80 -20.46
C SER A 8 1.32 -28.39 -20.37
N ARG A 9 0.06 -28.19 -19.92
CA ARG A 9 -0.56 -26.86 -19.73
C ARG A 9 -1.64 -26.83 -18.64
N PRO A 10 -1.35 -26.33 -17.44
CA PRO A 10 -2.31 -26.34 -16.32
C PRO A 10 -3.53 -25.43 -16.53
N GLU A 11 -3.39 -24.31 -17.25
CA GLU A 11 -4.45 -23.29 -17.39
C GLU A 11 -5.65 -23.75 -18.22
N ILE A 12 -5.42 -24.57 -19.24
CA ILE A 12 -6.46 -25.08 -20.16
C ILE A 12 -6.71 -26.58 -19.99
N ALA A 13 -6.01 -27.23 -19.06
CA ALA A 13 -6.09 -28.67 -18.80
C ALA A 13 -7.51 -29.14 -18.46
N GLY A 14 -8.26 -28.33 -17.71
CA GLY A 14 -9.65 -28.65 -17.37
C GLY A 14 -10.53 -28.79 -18.61
N ARG A 15 -10.49 -27.80 -19.51
CA ARG A 15 -11.28 -27.80 -20.75
C ARG A 15 -10.87 -28.91 -21.71
N ILE A 16 -9.57 -29.08 -21.92
CA ILE A 16 -9.05 -30.15 -22.78
C ILE A 16 -9.44 -31.51 -22.23
N THR A 17 -9.31 -31.72 -20.92
CA THR A 17 -9.67 -33.01 -20.31
C THR A 17 -11.17 -33.27 -20.42
N SER A 18 -12.03 -32.26 -20.22
CA SER A 18 -13.47 -32.41 -20.46
C SER A 18 -13.78 -32.81 -21.90
N MET A 19 -13.18 -32.14 -22.89
CA MET A 19 -13.37 -32.50 -24.31
C MET A 19 -12.85 -33.90 -24.65
N LEU A 20 -11.76 -34.35 -24.03
CA LEU A 20 -11.22 -35.70 -24.22
C LEU A 20 -12.08 -36.78 -23.52
N LEU A 21 -12.81 -36.42 -22.47
CA LEU A 21 -13.73 -37.32 -21.75
C LEU A 21 -15.10 -37.45 -22.45
N GLU A 22 -15.40 -36.59 -23.41
CA GLU A 22 -16.57 -36.71 -24.30
C GLU A 22 -16.34 -37.70 -25.46
N MET A 23 -15.13 -38.25 -25.59
CA MET A 23 -14.77 -39.28 -26.58
C MET A 23 -15.24 -40.68 -26.15
N GLU A 24 -15.31 -41.62 -27.11
CA GLU A 24 -15.67 -43.01 -26.80
C GLU A 24 -14.65 -43.67 -25.84
N ASN A 25 -15.13 -44.51 -24.93
CA ASN A 25 -14.30 -45.18 -23.92
C ASN A 25 -13.14 -45.99 -24.53
N SER A 26 -13.32 -46.51 -25.76
CA SER A 26 -12.30 -47.21 -26.54
C SER A 26 -11.13 -46.30 -26.92
N GLU A 27 -11.42 -45.06 -27.32
CA GLU A 27 -10.42 -44.06 -27.67
C GLU A 27 -9.72 -43.54 -26.42
N VAL A 28 -10.46 -43.29 -25.33
CA VAL A 28 -9.89 -42.89 -24.04
C VAL A 28 -8.88 -43.93 -23.52
N LEU A 29 -9.16 -45.23 -23.69
CA LEU A 29 -8.23 -46.30 -23.33
C LEU A 29 -6.97 -46.31 -24.21
N MET A 30 -7.10 -46.04 -25.51
CA MET A 30 -5.96 -45.90 -26.43
C MET A 30 -5.06 -44.71 -26.03
N LEU A 31 -5.65 -43.60 -25.60
CA LEU A 31 -4.91 -42.43 -25.11
C LEU A 31 -4.16 -42.71 -23.80
N LEU A 32 -4.68 -43.61 -22.96
CA LEU A 32 -3.98 -44.04 -21.73
C LEU A 32 -2.84 -45.02 -22.01
N GLN A 33 -2.87 -45.74 -23.14
CA GLN A 33 -1.84 -46.71 -23.52
C GLN A 33 -0.66 -46.07 -24.27
N SER A 34 -0.87 -44.95 -24.94
CA SER A 34 0.17 -44.27 -25.72
C SER A 34 0.19 -42.76 -25.47
N GLU A 35 1.26 -42.29 -24.84
CA GLU A 35 1.48 -40.87 -24.55
C GLU A 35 1.57 -40.01 -25.83
N GLN A 36 2.10 -40.55 -26.94
CA GLN A 36 2.14 -39.85 -28.24
C GLN A 36 0.74 -39.58 -28.82
N HIS A 37 -0.21 -40.51 -28.66
CA HIS A 37 -1.59 -40.34 -29.14
C HIS A 37 -2.35 -39.35 -28.27
N LEU A 38 -2.12 -39.40 -26.96
CA LEU A 38 -2.64 -38.40 -26.02
C LEU A 38 -2.14 -37.00 -26.39
N GLN A 39 -0.86 -36.85 -26.66
CA GLN A 39 -0.28 -35.56 -27.03
C GLN A 39 -0.86 -35.03 -28.35
N ALA A 40 -1.01 -35.89 -29.37
CA ALA A 40 -1.62 -35.51 -30.65
C ALA A 40 -3.08 -35.04 -30.48
N LYS A 41 -3.87 -35.70 -29.63
CA LYS A 41 -5.25 -35.31 -29.34
C LYS A 41 -5.35 -34.08 -28.44
N VAL A 42 -4.42 -33.90 -27.52
CA VAL A 42 -4.28 -32.66 -26.74
C VAL A 42 -3.94 -31.49 -27.67
N ASP A 43 -3.09 -31.70 -28.67
CA ASP A 43 -2.75 -30.68 -29.67
C ASP A 43 -3.92 -30.38 -30.62
N GLU A 44 -4.73 -31.39 -30.98
CA GLU A 44 -5.97 -31.21 -31.75
C GLU A 44 -7.03 -30.44 -30.94
N ALA A 45 -7.30 -30.87 -29.71
CA ALA A 45 -8.22 -30.19 -28.79
C ALA A 45 -7.75 -28.76 -28.48
N ARG A 46 -6.43 -28.56 -28.41
CA ARG A 46 -5.82 -27.23 -28.30
C ARG A 46 -6.09 -26.40 -29.54
N ARG A 47 -5.89 -26.92 -30.76
CA ARG A 47 -6.18 -26.16 -31.99
C ARG A 47 -7.65 -25.75 -32.05
N LEU A 48 -8.55 -26.65 -31.67
CA LEU A 48 -9.98 -26.35 -31.57
C LEU A 48 -10.24 -25.28 -30.50
N LEU A 49 -9.66 -25.42 -29.31
CA LEU A 49 -9.79 -24.41 -28.27
C LEU A 49 -9.14 -23.09 -28.66
N GLU A 50 -8.04 -23.05 -29.40
CA GLU A 50 -7.44 -21.83 -29.95
C GLU A 50 -8.38 -21.19 -30.99
N LEU A 51 -9.05 -21.97 -31.83
CA LEU A 51 -10.13 -21.51 -32.73
C LEU A 51 -11.33 -20.92 -31.97
N TYR A 52 -11.60 -21.41 -30.76
CA TYR A 52 -12.72 -20.93 -29.91
C TYR A 52 -12.30 -19.90 -28.84
N SER A 53 -11.01 -19.78 -28.49
CA SER A 53 -10.49 -18.93 -27.42
C SER A 53 -9.76 -17.70 -27.94
N ASN A 54 -9.18 -17.77 -29.14
CA ASN A 54 -8.59 -16.62 -29.81
C ASN A 54 -9.55 -16.08 -30.87
N VAL A 55 -10.15 -14.95 -30.50
CA VAL A 55 -10.30 -13.78 -31.38
C VAL A 55 -11.26 -13.98 -32.57
N SER A 56 -12.39 -13.28 -32.47
CA SER A 56 -13.07 -12.63 -33.59
C SER A 56 -12.06 -12.36 -34.74
N PRO A 57 -12.36 -12.66 -36.02
CA PRO A 57 -11.40 -12.75 -37.14
C PRO A 57 -10.37 -11.62 -37.17
N PRO A 58 -9.11 -11.79 -37.61
CA PRO A 58 -8.16 -10.67 -37.71
C PRO A 58 -8.84 -9.41 -38.27
N VAL A 59 -8.62 -8.25 -37.65
CA VAL A 59 -9.19 -6.99 -38.16
C VAL A 59 -8.78 -6.93 -39.62
N ASN A 60 -9.74 -7.12 -40.54
CA ASN A 60 -9.48 -7.00 -41.97
C ASN A 60 -9.68 -5.52 -42.28
N PRO A 61 -8.62 -4.69 -42.24
CA PRO A 61 -8.76 -3.26 -42.50
C PRO A 61 -9.39 -2.99 -43.87
N ALA A 62 -9.23 -3.92 -44.82
CA ALA A 62 -9.81 -3.87 -46.15
C ALA A 62 -11.35 -4.04 -46.17
N GLU A 63 -11.93 -4.90 -45.34
CA GLU A 63 -13.40 -5.09 -45.26
C GLU A 63 -14.08 -3.92 -44.53
N ILE A 64 -13.37 -3.35 -43.56
CA ILE A 64 -13.92 -2.29 -42.69
C ILE A 64 -13.74 -0.90 -43.32
N ALA A 65 -12.69 -0.68 -44.12
CA ALA A 65 -12.41 0.61 -44.76
C ALA A 65 -13.51 1.09 -45.74
N GLY A 66 -14.30 0.16 -46.30
CA GLY A 66 -15.41 0.46 -47.21
C GLY A 66 -16.77 0.70 -46.53
N GLN A 67 -16.87 0.50 -45.21
CA GLN A 67 -18.13 0.63 -44.46
C GLN A 67 -18.38 2.07 -43.99
N PRO A 68 -19.63 2.45 -43.67
CA PRO A 68 -19.93 3.74 -43.04
C PRO A 68 -19.17 3.92 -41.70
N PRO A 69 -18.75 5.14 -41.34
CA PRO A 69 -17.92 5.40 -40.15
C PRO A 69 -18.58 4.95 -38.83
N GLU A 70 -19.91 4.90 -38.77
CA GLU A 70 -20.67 4.40 -37.62
C GLU A 70 -20.46 2.89 -37.41
N VAL A 71 -20.55 2.11 -38.49
CA VAL A 71 -20.35 0.65 -38.47
C VAL A 71 -18.90 0.30 -38.15
N GLN A 72 -17.95 1.09 -38.66
CA GLN A 72 -16.53 0.94 -38.31
C GLN A 72 -16.31 1.10 -36.81
N ARG A 73 -16.85 2.16 -36.20
CA ARG A 73 -16.74 2.41 -34.75
C ARG A 73 -17.40 1.33 -33.92
N GLN A 74 -18.58 0.87 -34.33
CA GLN A 74 -19.25 -0.23 -33.63
C GLN A 74 -18.38 -1.50 -33.64
N TYR A 75 -17.81 -1.85 -34.80
CA TYR A 75 -16.93 -3.00 -34.94
C TYR A 75 -15.67 -2.90 -34.07
N PHE A 76 -15.02 -1.74 -34.04
CA PHE A 76 -13.88 -1.52 -33.15
C PHE A 76 -14.32 -1.58 -31.68
N GLY A 77 -15.52 -1.07 -31.35
CA GLY A 77 -16.04 -1.03 -29.98
C GLY A 77 -16.27 -2.41 -29.39
N GLU A 78 -16.91 -3.30 -30.15
CA GLU A 78 -17.16 -4.69 -29.76
C GLU A 78 -15.87 -5.47 -29.46
N ARG A 79 -14.75 -5.07 -30.10
CA ARG A 79 -13.44 -5.71 -29.91
C ARG A 79 -12.58 -5.06 -28.86
N LEU A 80 -12.66 -3.74 -28.74
CA LEU A 80 -11.88 -2.98 -27.79
C LEU A 80 -12.44 -3.16 -26.37
N TYR A 81 -13.77 -3.18 -26.22
CA TYR A 81 -14.45 -3.32 -24.94
C TYR A 81 -13.95 -4.50 -24.08
N PRO A 82 -13.92 -5.76 -24.57
CA PRO A 82 -13.44 -6.88 -23.78
C PRO A 82 -11.94 -6.82 -23.45
N ARG A 83 -11.13 -6.09 -24.24
CA ARG A 83 -9.70 -5.88 -23.91
C ARG A 83 -9.56 -4.81 -22.83
N VAL A 84 -10.28 -3.69 -22.94
CA VAL A 84 -10.30 -2.63 -21.93
C VAL A 84 -10.87 -3.13 -20.60
N ALA A 85 -11.93 -3.94 -20.63
CA ALA A 85 -12.57 -4.50 -19.45
C ALA A 85 -11.65 -5.42 -18.62
N ARG A 86 -10.59 -5.98 -19.22
CA ARG A 86 -9.56 -6.73 -18.49
C ARG A 86 -8.70 -5.83 -17.60
N TYR A 87 -8.54 -4.57 -17.98
CA TYR A 87 -7.74 -3.59 -17.24
C TYR A 87 -8.60 -2.76 -16.30
N GLN A 88 -9.77 -2.30 -16.76
CA GLN A 88 -10.64 -1.41 -16.00
C GLN A 88 -12.12 -1.76 -16.25
N PRO A 89 -12.70 -2.75 -15.54
CA PRO A 89 -14.07 -3.19 -15.78
C PRO A 89 -15.12 -2.09 -15.51
N GLU A 90 -14.91 -1.27 -14.47
CA GLU A 90 -15.88 -0.25 -14.05
C GLU A 90 -16.03 0.92 -15.04
N LEU A 91 -14.93 1.31 -15.70
CA LEU A 91 -14.91 2.43 -16.64
C LEU A 91 -14.84 1.97 -18.10
N ALA A 92 -14.90 0.65 -18.35
CA ALA A 92 -14.68 0.06 -19.67
C ALA A 92 -15.57 0.67 -20.75
N GLY A 93 -16.85 0.92 -20.46
CA GLY A 93 -17.77 1.52 -21.42
C GLY A 93 -17.38 2.96 -21.81
N LYS A 94 -17.05 3.80 -20.84
CA LYS A 94 -16.65 5.20 -21.07
C LYS A 94 -15.29 5.29 -21.76
N ILE A 95 -14.32 4.50 -21.30
CA ILE A 95 -12.99 4.43 -21.90
C ILE A 95 -13.09 3.93 -23.34
N THR A 96 -13.87 2.88 -23.61
CA THR A 96 -14.08 2.38 -24.97
C THR A 96 -14.71 3.46 -25.85
N GLY A 97 -15.75 4.14 -25.39
CA GLY A 97 -16.37 5.25 -26.13
C GLY A 97 -15.39 6.37 -26.47
N MET A 98 -14.50 6.73 -25.54
CA MET A 98 -13.45 7.71 -25.80
C MET A 98 -12.40 7.22 -26.79
N LEU A 99 -11.95 5.97 -26.66
CA LEU A 99 -10.97 5.39 -27.56
C LEU A 99 -11.53 5.23 -28.97
N LEU A 100 -12.84 5.01 -29.14
CA LEU A 100 -13.51 5.01 -30.45
C LEU A 100 -13.55 6.39 -31.13
N GLY A 101 -13.22 7.45 -30.40
CA GLY A 101 -12.99 8.78 -30.95
C GLY A 101 -11.62 8.98 -31.60
N LEU A 102 -10.68 8.03 -31.43
CA LEU A 102 -9.34 8.10 -32.02
C LEU A 102 -9.36 7.91 -33.54
N GLU A 103 -8.29 8.35 -34.19
CA GLU A 103 -8.13 8.15 -35.63
C GLU A 103 -7.90 6.68 -35.98
N ARG A 104 -8.25 6.28 -37.21
CA ARG A 104 -8.15 4.88 -37.66
C ARG A 104 -6.76 4.29 -37.46
N HIS A 105 -5.70 5.05 -37.75
CA HIS A 105 -4.32 4.59 -37.62
C HIS A 105 -3.94 4.36 -36.16
N GLU A 106 -4.35 5.25 -35.25
CA GLU A 106 -4.13 5.10 -33.80
C GLU A 106 -4.90 3.91 -33.23
N LEU A 107 -6.13 3.67 -33.69
CA LEU A 107 -6.90 2.49 -33.31
C LEU A 107 -6.18 1.21 -33.74
N LEU A 108 -5.67 1.14 -34.97
CA LEU A 108 -4.92 -0.01 -35.45
C LEU A 108 -3.66 -0.26 -34.61
N GLU A 109 -2.92 0.79 -34.27
CA GLU A 109 -1.75 0.71 -33.40
C GLU A 109 -2.11 0.17 -31.99
N VAL A 110 -3.25 0.62 -31.44
CA VAL A 110 -3.81 0.11 -30.18
C VAL A 110 -4.21 -1.36 -30.28
N PHE A 111 -4.64 -1.84 -31.45
CA PHE A 111 -4.94 -3.27 -31.67
C PHE A 111 -3.68 -4.13 -31.87
N GLU A 112 -2.62 -3.56 -32.43
CA GLU A 112 -1.32 -4.20 -32.67
C GLU A 112 -0.50 -4.36 -31.38
N SER A 113 -0.57 -3.37 -30.47
CA SER A 113 0.22 -3.33 -29.24
C SER A 113 -0.64 -3.20 -27.99
N GLU A 114 -0.58 -4.23 -27.11
CA GLU A 114 -1.20 -4.19 -25.77
C GLU A 114 -0.62 -3.08 -24.88
N GLN A 115 0.66 -2.73 -25.06
CA GLN A 115 1.29 -1.66 -24.29
C GLN A 115 0.72 -0.29 -24.69
N THR A 116 0.47 -0.08 -25.99
CA THR A 116 -0.17 1.14 -26.51
C THR A 116 -1.62 1.23 -26.02
N LEU A 117 -2.34 0.11 -26.04
CA LEU A 117 -3.69 0.02 -25.46
C LEU A 117 -3.68 0.41 -23.99
N GLN A 118 -2.80 -0.17 -23.16
CA GLN A 118 -2.71 0.17 -21.74
C GLN A 118 -2.42 1.66 -21.51
N SER A 119 -1.47 2.23 -22.26
CA SER A 119 -1.14 3.65 -22.15
C SER A 119 -2.32 4.55 -22.51
N LYS A 120 -3.06 4.20 -23.58
CA LYS A 120 -4.25 4.95 -24.02
C LYS A 120 -5.44 4.76 -23.08
N VAL A 121 -5.61 3.56 -22.50
CA VAL A 121 -6.61 3.30 -21.45
C VAL A 121 -6.32 4.15 -20.22
N GLU A 122 -5.06 4.27 -19.83
CA GLU A 122 -4.64 5.11 -18.71
C GLU A 122 -4.83 6.60 -18.99
N GLU A 123 -4.53 7.04 -20.21
CA GLU A 123 -4.78 8.42 -20.66
C GLU A 123 -6.29 8.73 -20.66
N ALA A 124 -7.11 7.86 -21.24
CA ALA A 124 -8.57 8.00 -21.24
C ALA A 124 -9.12 7.98 -19.82
N ARG A 125 -8.61 7.10 -18.95
CA ARG A 125 -8.94 7.08 -17.52
C ARG A 125 -8.61 8.41 -16.87
N ARG A 126 -7.42 8.96 -17.09
CA ARG A 126 -7.00 10.27 -16.57
C ARG A 126 -7.96 11.37 -17.02
N ILE A 127 -8.30 11.43 -18.31
CA ILE A 127 -9.22 12.43 -18.85
C ILE A 127 -10.59 12.29 -18.20
N ILE A 128 -11.13 11.07 -18.07
CA ILE A 128 -12.42 10.82 -17.41
C ILE A 128 -12.38 11.29 -15.97
N LEU A 129 -11.36 10.91 -15.20
CA LEU A 129 -11.20 11.30 -13.80
C LEU A 129 -10.96 12.80 -13.61
N LEU A 130 -10.30 13.45 -14.56
CA LEU A 130 -10.13 14.92 -14.56
C LEU A 130 -11.43 15.64 -14.94
N HIS A 131 -12.26 15.06 -15.82
CA HIS A 131 -13.53 15.66 -16.27
C HIS A 131 -14.76 15.16 -15.49
N VAL A 132 -14.61 14.39 -14.40
CA VAL A 132 -15.74 14.04 -13.51
C VAL A 132 -16.45 15.30 -12.96
N ASP A 133 -15.79 16.45 -12.98
CA ASP A 133 -16.35 17.73 -12.53
C ASP A 133 -17.46 18.31 -13.44
N GLU A 134 -17.62 17.87 -14.69
CA GLU A 134 -18.68 18.40 -15.58
C GLU A 134 -20.00 17.61 -15.53
N VAL A 135 -19.98 16.35 -15.05
CA VAL A 135 -21.19 15.49 -15.00
C VAL A 135 -21.69 15.31 -13.57
N ALA A 136 -20.85 15.48 -12.56
CA ALA A 136 -21.32 15.64 -11.19
C ALA A 136 -21.74 17.11 -10.99
N PRO A 137 -22.92 17.41 -10.42
CA PRO A 137 -23.20 18.75 -9.98
C PRO A 137 -22.04 19.22 -9.09
N PRO A 138 -21.57 20.49 -9.23
CA PRO A 138 -20.61 21.02 -8.29
C PRO A 138 -21.18 20.74 -6.90
N CYS A 139 -20.41 20.14 -5.99
CA CYS A 139 -20.83 20.14 -4.59
C CYS A 139 -21.01 21.60 -4.23
N THR A 140 -22.26 22.05 -4.24
CA THR A 140 -22.59 23.40 -3.85
C THR A 140 -22.66 23.37 -2.34
N ALA A 141 -22.19 24.44 -1.69
CA ALA A 141 -22.30 24.55 -0.24
C ALA A 141 -23.76 24.36 0.23
N ALA A 142 -24.74 24.62 -0.65
CA ALA A 142 -26.16 24.40 -0.40
C ALA A 142 -26.53 22.91 -0.26
N GLU A 143 -26.14 22.04 -1.21
CA GLU A 143 -26.46 20.60 -1.14
C GLU A 143 -25.75 19.91 0.02
N LEU A 144 -24.52 20.35 0.35
CA LEU A 144 -23.80 19.83 1.52
C LEU A 144 -24.49 20.27 2.83
N ALA A 145 -24.95 21.52 2.92
CA ALA A 145 -25.63 22.04 4.11
C ALA A 145 -27.00 21.39 4.37
N GLU A 146 -27.65 20.85 3.33
CA GLU A 146 -28.90 20.08 3.47
C GLU A 146 -28.69 18.68 4.07
N GLN A 147 -27.45 18.17 4.05
CA GLN A 147 -27.14 16.85 4.61
C GLN A 147 -26.76 16.93 6.09
N PRO A 148 -27.07 15.88 6.88
CA PRO A 148 -26.53 15.72 8.24
C PRO A 148 -25.00 15.82 8.26
N PRO A 149 -24.39 16.37 9.33
CA PRO A 149 -22.94 16.58 9.40
C PRO A 149 -22.12 15.28 9.24
N GLU A 150 -22.69 14.14 9.64
CA GLU A 150 -22.12 12.81 9.47
C GLU A 150 -22.04 12.40 7.99
N LEU A 151 -23.10 12.69 7.21
CA LEU A 151 -23.14 12.37 5.79
C LEU A 151 -22.32 13.36 4.95
N GLN A 152 -22.16 14.61 5.38
CA GLN A 152 -21.32 15.59 4.67
C GLN A 152 -19.90 15.08 4.44
N LYS A 153 -19.27 14.52 5.50
CA LYS A 153 -17.93 13.93 5.42
C LYS A 153 -17.91 12.69 4.52
N GLN A 154 -18.96 11.89 4.53
CA GLN A 154 -19.10 10.73 3.63
C GLN A 154 -19.18 11.16 2.17
N PHE A 155 -20.01 12.16 1.83
CA PHE A 155 -20.14 12.69 0.47
C PHE A 155 -18.83 13.28 -0.04
N LEU A 156 -18.13 14.05 0.80
CA LEU A 156 -16.80 14.57 0.45
C LEU A 156 -15.81 13.42 0.25
N GLY A 157 -15.85 12.39 1.09
CA GLY A 157 -15.04 11.19 0.95
C GLY A 157 -15.26 10.46 -0.37
N GLU A 158 -16.51 10.31 -0.82
CA GLU A 158 -16.84 9.68 -2.11
C GLU A 158 -16.33 10.49 -3.31
N ARG A 159 -16.17 11.81 -3.19
CA ARG A 159 -15.59 12.66 -4.23
C ARG A 159 -14.07 12.70 -4.15
N LEU A 160 -13.51 12.72 -2.95
CA LEU A 160 -12.09 12.80 -2.68
C LEU A 160 -11.38 11.48 -2.97
N PHE A 161 -11.97 10.35 -2.58
CA PHE A 161 -11.35 9.04 -2.67
C PHE A 161 -10.89 8.67 -4.09
N PRO A 162 -11.71 8.78 -5.15
CA PRO A 162 -11.25 8.48 -6.50
C PRO A 162 -10.09 9.38 -6.97
N ARG A 163 -10.09 10.65 -6.51
CA ARG A 163 -9.05 11.63 -6.83
C ARG A 163 -7.73 11.29 -6.13
N VAL A 164 -7.78 10.89 -4.86
CA VAL A 164 -6.61 10.40 -4.10
C VAL A 164 -6.13 9.05 -4.65
N ALA A 165 -7.04 8.11 -4.91
CA ALA A 165 -6.73 6.77 -5.40
C ALA A 165 -6.07 6.79 -6.78
N TYR A 166 -6.38 7.79 -7.61
CA TYR A 166 -5.67 8.02 -8.86
C TYR A 166 -4.17 8.29 -8.65
N HIS A 167 -3.81 9.01 -7.60
CA HIS A 167 -2.41 9.34 -7.29
C HIS A 167 -1.73 8.29 -6.41
N GLN A 168 -2.45 7.70 -5.45
CA GLN A 168 -1.91 6.77 -4.47
C GLN A 168 -2.91 5.65 -4.17
N PRO A 169 -3.04 4.62 -5.03
CA PRO A 169 -4.06 3.58 -4.88
C PRO A 169 -3.88 2.73 -3.62
N VAL A 170 -2.63 2.51 -3.18
CA VAL A 170 -2.31 1.65 -2.03
C VAL A 170 -2.73 2.28 -0.70
N LEU A 171 -2.55 3.60 -0.57
CA LEU A 171 -2.81 4.33 0.68
C LEU A 171 -4.07 5.20 0.59
N ALA A 172 -4.81 5.14 -0.52
CA ALA A 172 -5.95 6.01 -0.80
C ALA A 172 -6.94 6.08 0.36
N GLY A 173 -7.37 4.93 0.87
CA GLY A 173 -8.35 4.86 1.96
C GLY A 173 -7.85 5.54 3.25
N LYS A 174 -6.56 5.37 3.57
CA LYS A 174 -5.96 5.99 4.76
C LYS A 174 -5.79 7.49 4.57
N ILE A 175 -5.23 7.92 3.43
CA ILE A 175 -5.04 9.34 3.11
C ILE A 175 -6.39 10.07 3.09
N THR A 176 -7.40 9.52 2.41
CA THR A 176 -8.76 10.10 2.40
C THR A 176 -9.33 10.17 3.81
N GLY A 177 -9.16 9.13 4.64
CA GLY A 177 -9.59 9.15 6.04
C GLY A 177 -8.93 10.26 6.86
N THR A 178 -7.61 10.38 6.76
CA THR A 178 -6.82 11.43 7.44
C THR A 178 -7.28 12.82 7.00
N LEU A 179 -7.38 13.08 5.70
CA LEU A 179 -7.84 14.37 5.18
C LEU A 179 -9.27 14.71 5.64
N LEU A 180 -10.17 13.72 5.68
CA LEU A 180 -11.54 13.95 6.17
C LEU A 180 -11.60 14.27 7.66
N MET A 181 -10.71 13.71 8.47
CA MET A 181 -10.63 13.95 9.91
C MET A 181 -9.96 15.28 10.25
N GLU A 182 -8.89 15.62 9.55
CA GLU A 182 -8.04 16.78 9.86
C GLU A 182 -8.53 18.09 9.22
N MET A 183 -9.16 18.02 8.05
CA MET A 183 -9.57 19.22 7.30
C MET A 183 -11.03 19.60 7.54
N THR A 184 -11.35 20.89 7.40
CA THR A 184 -12.74 21.36 7.43
C THR A 184 -13.47 21.04 6.12
N ASN A 185 -14.81 21.07 6.13
CA ASN A 185 -15.59 20.86 4.91
C ASN A 185 -15.31 21.95 3.86
N GLU A 186 -14.98 23.17 4.30
CA GLU A 186 -14.64 24.30 3.43
C GLU A 186 -13.29 24.06 2.74
N ASP A 187 -12.27 23.65 3.50
CA ASP A 187 -10.95 23.35 2.95
C ASP A 187 -11.00 22.15 1.99
N LEU A 188 -11.77 21.10 2.34
CA LEU A 188 -11.98 19.95 1.45
C LEU A 188 -12.67 20.34 0.14
N MET A 189 -13.59 21.30 0.19
CA MET A 189 -14.26 21.82 -1.00
C MET A 189 -13.32 22.67 -1.85
N GLU A 190 -12.41 23.43 -1.24
CA GLU A 190 -11.36 24.16 -1.98
C GLU A 190 -10.34 23.21 -2.61
N LEU A 191 -9.99 22.16 -1.88
CA LEU A 191 -9.10 21.10 -2.32
C LEU A 191 -9.68 20.26 -3.46
N LEU A 192 -11.00 20.06 -3.49
CA LEU A 192 -11.69 19.46 -4.65
C LEU A 192 -11.67 20.38 -5.89
N LYS A 193 -11.59 21.71 -5.71
CA LYS A 193 -11.48 22.66 -6.82
C LYS A 193 -10.06 22.74 -7.38
N SER A 194 -9.03 22.57 -6.54
CA SER A 194 -7.63 22.71 -6.94
C SER A 194 -6.86 21.39 -6.91
N LYS A 195 -6.53 20.88 -8.10
CA LYS A 195 -5.75 19.64 -8.26
C LYS A 195 -4.34 19.73 -7.67
N GLU A 196 -3.70 20.89 -7.76
CA GLU A 196 -2.34 21.09 -7.21
C GLU A 196 -2.36 20.99 -5.68
N MET A 197 -3.31 21.68 -5.03
CA MET A 197 -3.47 21.62 -3.58
C MET A 197 -3.77 20.18 -3.09
N LEU A 198 -4.65 19.46 -3.79
CA LEU A 198 -4.94 18.06 -3.49
C LEU A 198 -3.66 17.22 -3.57
N LEU A 199 -2.85 17.38 -4.61
CA LEU A 199 -1.64 16.58 -4.79
C LEU A 199 -0.62 16.84 -3.67
N ASP A 200 -0.45 18.10 -3.28
CA ASP A 200 0.45 18.48 -2.19
C ASP A 200 -0.01 17.88 -0.86
N GLN A 201 -1.30 17.97 -0.55
CA GLN A 201 -1.89 17.39 0.67
C GLN A 201 -1.83 15.86 0.68
N VAL A 202 -2.04 15.21 -0.46
CA VAL A 202 -1.89 13.75 -0.59
C VAL A 202 -0.43 13.32 -0.37
N ASN A 203 0.53 14.09 -0.85
CA ASN A 203 1.95 13.81 -0.64
C ASN A 203 2.37 14.02 0.82
N GLU A 204 1.87 15.07 1.47
CA GLU A 204 2.14 15.32 2.89
C GLU A 204 1.52 14.22 3.78
N ALA A 205 0.24 13.91 3.57
CA ALA A 205 -0.43 12.82 4.26
C ALA A 205 0.27 11.46 4.01
N ARG A 206 0.76 11.21 2.78
CA ARG A 206 1.58 10.03 2.49
C ARG A 206 2.86 10.02 3.33
N ARG A 207 3.56 11.15 3.43
CA ARG A 207 4.80 11.25 4.21
C ARG A 207 4.56 10.87 5.66
N VAL A 208 3.54 11.47 6.29
CA VAL A 208 3.16 11.20 7.68
C VAL A 208 2.72 9.73 7.85
N ILE A 209 1.93 9.20 6.92
CA ILE A 209 1.48 7.81 6.99
C ILE A 209 2.64 6.84 6.78
N GLU A 210 3.56 7.05 5.86
CA GLU A 210 4.73 6.17 5.68
C GLU A 210 5.67 6.26 6.89
N GLU A 211 5.83 7.47 7.40
CA GLU A 211 6.59 7.78 8.61
C GLU A 211 6.04 7.06 9.86
N ASN A 212 4.72 6.88 9.97
CA ASN A 212 4.05 6.22 11.10
C ASN A 212 3.72 4.73 10.82
N ALA A 213 3.41 4.35 9.58
CA ALA A 213 3.11 2.98 9.19
C ALA A 213 4.36 2.10 9.18
N GLY A 214 5.54 2.68 8.92
CA GLY A 214 6.82 2.02 9.15
C GLY A 214 7.01 1.59 10.61
N ILE A 215 6.35 2.26 11.55
CA ILE A 215 6.42 1.97 12.99
C ILE A 215 5.44 0.86 13.38
N ALA A 216 4.18 0.94 12.93
CA ALA A 216 3.13 -0.03 13.29
C ALA A 216 3.34 -1.46 12.72
N GLY A 217 4.12 -1.62 11.65
CA GLY A 217 4.43 -2.94 11.06
C GLY A 217 5.65 -3.66 11.66
N LYS A 218 6.37 -3.02 12.60
CA LYS A 218 7.60 -3.56 13.21
C LYS A 218 7.31 -4.26 14.54
N PRO A 219 8.18 -5.17 15.01
CA PRO A 219 8.03 -5.80 16.33
C PRO A 219 7.86 -4.75 17.44
N PRO A 220 7.03 -4.99 18.48
CA PRO A 220 6.71 -4.00 19.50
C PRO A 220 7.93 -3.37 20.20
N ALA A 221 9.01 -4.14 20.37
CA ALA A 221 10.27 -3.65 20.93
C ALA A 221 10.95 -2.61 20.02
N VAL A 222 10.98 -2.87 18.71
CA VAL A 222 11.53 -1.94 17.70
C VAL A 222 10.62 -0.72 17.55
N GLN A 223 9.31 -0.91 17.68
CA GLN A 223 8.34 0.18 17.68
C GLN A 223 8.63 1.18 18.81
N LYS A 224 8.81 0.69 20.04
CA LYS A 224 9.16 1.51 21.21
C LYS A 224 10.49 2.23 21.03
N GLN A 225 11.49 1.56 20.45
CA GLN A 225 12.77 2.20 20.15
C GLN A 225 12.61 3.38 19.19
N ILE A 226 11.91 3.20 18.07
CA ILE A 226 11.71 4.27 17.08
C ILE A 226 10.86 5.41 17.65
N ILE A 227 9.82 5.08 18.43
CA ILE A 227 9.02 6.08 19.14
C ILE A 227 9.91 6.87 20.12
N GLY A 228 10.79 6.19 20.86
CA GLY A 228 11.72 6.82 21.80
C GLY A 228 12.69 7.79 21.13
N GLU A 229 13.26 7.39 19.99
CA GLU A 229 14.14 8.24 19.18
C GLU A 229 13.44 9.50 18.67
N ARG A 230 12.12 9.46 18.45
CA ARG A 230 11.31 10.62 18.06
C ARG A 230 10.81 11.47 19.22
N LEU A 231 10.45 10.82 20.33
CA LEU A 231 9.93 11.48 21.51
C LEU A 231 11.05 12.26 22.22
N PHE A 232 12.25 11.71 22.28
CA PHE A 232 13.37 12.29 23.04
C PHE A 232 13.73 13.72 22.61
N PRO A 233 13.92 14.04 21.31
CA PRO A 233 14.20 15.41 20.88
C PRO A 233 13.07 16.40 21.23
N GLN A 234 11.82 15.95 21.22
CA GLN A 234 10.67 16.79 21.55
C GLN A 234 10.62 17.06 23.06
N VAL A 235 10.85 16.05 23.89
CA VAL A 235 10.95 16.22 25.36
C VAL A 235 12.17 17.06 25.73
N LEU A 236 13.29 16.91 25.03
CA LEU A 236 14.52 17.68 25.24
C LEU A 236 14.29 19.20 25.07
N GLN A 237 13.39 19.60 24.16
CA GLN A 237 13.03 21.02 24.00
C GLN A 237 12.32 21.61 25.23
N TYR A 238 11.60 20.78 25.99
CA TYR A 238 10.87 21.23 27.19
C TYR A 238 11.69 21.05 28.47
N TYR A 239 12.29 19.88 28.66
CA TYR A 239 13.04 19.51 29.87
C TYR A 239 14.38 18.83 29.54
N PRO A 240 15.43 19.60 29.20
CA PRO A 240 16.71 19.06 28.76
C PRO A 240 17.37 18.10 29.78
N LEU A 241 17.29 18.45 31.07
CA LEU A 241 17.93 17.70 32.16
C LEU A 241 17.19 16.40 32.53
N LEU A 242 15.88 16.34 32.27
CA LEU A 242 15.01 15.22 32.64
C LEU A 242 14.57 14.38 31.44
N ALA A 243 14.95 14.77 30.21
CA ALA A 243 14.47 14.17 28.98
C ALA A 243 14.65 12.65 28.94
N GLY A 244 15.82 12.13 29.33
CA GLY A 244 16.06 10.68 29.34
C GLY A 244 15.11 9.92 30.28
N LYS A 245 14.84 10.47 31.47
CA LYS A 245 13.97 9.83 32.47
C LYS A 245 12.50 9.97 32.12
N LEU A 246 12.10 11.14 31.61
CA LEU A 246 10.74 11.41 31.13
C LEU A 246 10.41 10.55 29.91
N THR A 247 11.28 10.51 28.90
CA THR A 247 11.09 9.65 27.72
C THR A 247 11.04 8.18 28.09
N GLY A 248 11.93 7.72 29.00
CA GLY A 248 11.88 6.34 29.50
C GLY A 248 10.54 6.00 30.17
N MET A 249 10.06 6.88 31.05
CA MET A 249 8.77 6.71 31.72
C MET A 249 7.58 6.76 30.74
N MET A 250 7.62 7.62 29.74
CA MET A 250 6.57 7.70 28.72
C MET A 250 6.56 6.47 27.81
N LEU A 251 7.73 5.90 27.50
CA LEU A 251 7.83 4.67 26.70
C LEU A 251 7.27 3.43 27.40
N GLU A 252 6.94 3.51 28.69
CA GLU A 252 6.21 2.45 29.40
C GLU A 252 4.73 2.38 28.96
N MET A 253 4.19 3.45 28.36
CA MET A 253 2.84 3.49 27.79
C MET A 253 2.68 2.58 26.56
N ASP A 254 1.44 2.42 26.11
CA ASP A 254 1.10 1.69 24.89
C ASP A 254 1.57 2.45 23.64
N ASN A 255 2.03 1.69 22.63
CA ASN A 255 2.59 2.26 21.40
C ASN A 255 1.55 3.06 20.60
N SER A 256 0.27 2.69 20.69
CA SER A 256 -0.84 3.43 20.09
C SER A 256 -0.96 4.84 20.67
N ASP A 257 -0.88 4.96 21.98
CA ASP A 257 -1.06 6.22 22.69
C ASP A 257 0.13 7.14 22.43
N LEU A 258 1.34 6.58 22.41
CA LEU A 258 2.56 7.32 22.07
C LEU A 258 2.56 7.84 20.63
N LEU A 259 1.99 7.09 19.68
CA LEU A 259 1.84 7.56 18.31
C LEU A 259 0.86 8.75 18.21
N VAL A 260 -0.23 8.73 18.98
CA VAL A 260 -1.17 9.86 19.06
C VAL A 260 -0.50 11.09 19.69
N LEU A 261 0.34 10.90 20.71
CA LEU A 261 1.10 11.98 21.33
C LEU A 261 2.13 12.59 20.37
N LEU A 262 2.78 11.77 19.53
CA LEU A 262 3.72 12.26 18.51
C LEU A 262 3.04 13.11 17.42
N ASP A 263 1.74 12.90 17.20
CA ASP A 263 0.94 13.65 16.22
C ASP A 263 0.50 15.03 16.75
N SER A 264 0.50 15.22 18.08
CA SER A 264 0.04 16.46 18.72
C SER A 264 1.02 16.99 19.76
N SER A 265 1.77 18.04 19.41
CA SER A 265 2.72 18.70 20.32
C SER A 265 2.07 19.21 21.62
N GLN A 266 0.79 19.57 21.59
CA GLN A 266 0.06 20.04 22.78
C GLN A 266 -0.21 18.89 23.74
N LEU A 267 -0.75 17.76 23.25
CA LEU A 267 -0.98 16.58 24.08
C LEU A 267 0.31 16.00 24.64
N LEU A 268 1.38 16.02 23.83
CA LEU A 268 2.70 15.61 24.27
C LEU A 268 3.18 16.45 25.45
N LYS A 269 3.08 17.78 25.36
CA LYS A 269 3.50 18.69 26.43
C LYS A 269 2.75 18.41 27.73
N ASP A 270 1.43 18.29 27.66
CA ASP A 270 0.59 18.02 28.84
C ASP A 270 0.99 16.68 29.49
N LYS A 271 1.30 15.67 28.67
CA LYS A 271 1.75 14.35 29.17
C LYS A 271 3.16 14.38 29.76
N VAL A 272 4.04 15.20 29.20
CA VAL A 272 5.40 15.41 29.74
C VAL A 272 5.32 16.12 31.10
N GLU A 273 4.41 17.08 31.28
CA GLU A 273 4.17 17.74 32.57
C GLU A 273 3.62 16.76 33.62
N GLU A 274 2.70 15.87 33.24
CA GLU A 274 2.19 14.81 34.12
C GLU A 274 3.32 13.85 34.53
N ALA A 275 4.13 13.39 33.58
CA ALA A 275 5.28 12.53 33.85
C ALA A 275 6.30 13.21 34.78
N LYS A 276 6.51 14.52 34.62
CA LYS A 276 7.36 15.31 35.52
C LYS A 276 6.80 15.33 36.95
N LEU A 277 5.50 15.58 37.12
CA LEU A 277 4.84 15.56 38.42
C LEU A 277 5.00 14.22 39.15
N VAL A 278 4.91 13.11 38.41
CA VAL A 278 5.14 11.78 38.95
C VAL A 278 6.62 11.58 39.33
N LEU A 279 7.55 12.07 38.52
CA LEU A 279 8.98 12.04 38.85
C LEU A 279 9.30 12.85 40.10
N ASP A 280 8.73 14.05 40.26
CA ASP A 280 8.91 14.88 41.46
C ASP A 280 8.31 14.22 42.72
N THR A 281 7.27 13.39 42.56
CA THR A 281 6.63 12.66 43.67
C THR A 281 7.37 11.36 44.01
N THR A 282 8.00 10.71 43.04
CA THR A 282 8.70 9.43 43.22
C THR A 282 10.18 9.58 43.57
N CYS A 283 10.80 10.71 43.22
CA CYS A 283 12.12 11.09 43.71
C CYS A 283 11.96 11.83 45.04
N GLY A 284 12.29 11.17 46.16
CA GLY A 284 12.47 11.85 47.44
C GLY A 284 13.50 13.00 47.36
N PRO A 285 13.60 13.84 48.40
CA PRO A 285 14.21 15.18 48.40
C PRO A 285 15.72 15.30 48.05
N ASP A 286 16.37 14.27 47.50
CA ASP A 286 17.79 14.27 47.16
C ASP A 286 18.11 14.80 45.74
N ALA A 287 17.09 15.08 44.91
CA ALA A 287 17.29 15.68 43.58
C ALA A 287 17.33 17.23 43.59
N HIS A 288 16.89 17.86 44.68
CA HIS A 288 16.80 19.31 44.79
C HIS A 288 18.15 20.04 44.90
N LEU A 289 19.25 19.33 45.17
CA LEU A 289 20.57 19.96 45.30
C LEU A 289 21.31 20.18 43.97
N LEU A 290 20.90 19.54 42.87
CA LEU A 290 21.58 19.70 41.57
C LEU A 290 20.97 20.80 40.70
N THR A 291 19.71 21.19 40.95
CA THR A 291 19.03 22.20 40.13
C THR A 291 19.46 23.62 40.45
N ASP A 292 19.71 23.96 41.72
CA ASP A 292 19.99 25.35 42.11
C ASP A 292 21.43 25.80 41.85
N GLU A 293 22.42 24.90 41.86
CA GLU A 293 23.82 25.27 41.60
C GLU A 293 24.15 25.40 40.10
N LEU A 294 23.45 24.66 39.23
CA LEU A 294 23.69 24.68 37.78
C LEU A 294 22.84 25.72 37.02
N LEU A 295 21.68 26.12 37.56
CA LEU A 295 20.86 27.21 37.00
C LEU A 295 21.55 28.57 37.08
N LEU A 296 22.52 28.75 37.98
CA LEU A 296 23.29 29.99 38.11
C LEU A 296 24.49 30.09 37.14
N GLN A 297 24.84 29.01 36.44
CA GLN A 297 25.96 28.99 35.48
C GLN A 297 25.53 29.15 34.02
N ALA A 298 24.22 29.19 33.73
CA ALA A 298 23.68 29.19 32.37
C ALA A 298 23.41 30.58 31.75
N GLU A 299 23.96 31.67 32.31
CA GLU A 299 23.97 33.00 31.67
C GLU A 299 25.25 33.21 30.83
N GLN A 300 25.55 32.31 29.90
CA GLN A 300 26.55 32.55 28.84
C GLN A 300 25.89 32.35 27.47
N PRO A 301 26.03 33.31 26.53
CA PRO A 301 25.27 33.31 25.28
C PRO A 301 25.74 32.20 24.33
N LEU A 302 24.75 31.58 23.66
CA LEU A 302 24.91 30.58 22.62
C LEU A 302 25.83 31.09 21.48
N ALA A 303 27.02 30.50 21.37
CA ALA A 303 27.74 30.41 20.11
C ALA A 303 28.49 29.06 20.10
N ASP A 304 28.34 28.35 18.98
CA ASP A 304 29.11 27.19 18.55
C ASP A 304 28.85 25.84 19.25
N ILE A 305 27.83 25.11 18.77
CA ILE A 305 27.86 23.64 18.77
C ILE A 305 27.58 23.17 17.34
N GLU A 306 28.61 23.24 16.52
CA GLU A 306 28.70 22.53 15.26
C GLU A 306 29.33 21.15 15.52
N ALA A 307 28.75 20.12 14.92
CA ALA A 307 29.31 18.77 14.76
C ALA A 307 29.58 17.93 16.03
N GLN A 308 28.53 17.30 16.56
CA GLN A 308 28.66 15.97 17.20
C GLN A 308 27.56 15.05 16.66
N GLN A 309 27.98 14.04 15.89
CA GLN A 309 27.10 12.96 15.44
C GLN A 309 26.54 12.20 16.65
N PRO A 310 25.29 11.72 16.61
CA PRO A 310 24.72 10.94 17.70
C PRO A 310 25.39 9.57 17.75
N THR A 311 26.10 9.29 18.83
CA THR A 311 26.53 7.93 19.18
C THR A 311 25.30 7.07 19.48
N PRO A 312 25.19 5.83 18.92
CA PRO A 312 24.07 4.96 19.22
C PRO A 312 24.09 4.54 20.69
N TRP A 313 22.93 4.64 21.35
CA TRP A 313 22.74 4.42 22.78
C TRP A 313 22.89 2.96 23.25
N PHE A 314 23.04 2.00 22.33
CA PHE A 314 23.26 0.59 22.66
C PHE A 314 24.61 0.12 22.11
N ALA A 315 25.67 0.30 22.89
CA ALA A 315 26.87 -0.52 22.78
C ALA A 315 26.66 -1.77 23.65
N GLU A 316 26.75 -2.96 23.04
CA GLU A 316 26.69 -4.25 23.74
C GLU A 316 27.76 -4.34 24.85
N PRO A 317 27.52 -5.04 25.98
CA PRO A 317 28.53 -5.20 27.00
C PRO A 317 29.57 -6.23 26.57
N GLU A 318 30.84 -5.82 26.47
CA GLU A 318 31.96 -6.75 26.35
C GLU A 318 32.11 -7.60 27.63
N PRO A 319 32.50 -8.88 27.53
CA PRO A 319 32.61 -9.77 28.68
C PRO A 319 33.95 -9.55 29.40
N THR A 320 33.89 -9.08 30.64
CA THR A 320 35.05 -9.09 31.53
C THR A 320 35.32 -10.51 32.04
N GLY A 321 36.46 -11.05 31.64
CA GLY A 321 37.06 -12.22 32.28
C GLY A 321 37.70 -11.84 33.61
N ASP A 322 37.71 -12.79 34.55
CA ASP A 322 38.92 -13.33 35.21
C ASP A 322 38.47 -14.41 36.22
N LEU A 323 38.74 -15.68 35.93
CA LEU A 323 39.81 -16.51 36.51
C LEU A 323 39.55 -16.90 37.97
N GLU A 324 39.24 -18.18 38.20
CA GLU A 324 40.09 -19.04 39.03
C GLU A 324 39.79 -20.54 38.84
N SER A 325 40.88 -21.29 38.85
CA SER A 325 41.07 -22.70 38.57
C SER A 325 40.64 -23.61 39.73
N GLU A 326 40.10 -24.79 39.41
CA GLU A 326 40.62 -26.02 40.02
C GLU A 326 40.37 -27.26 39.14
N SER A 327 41.41 -28.08 39.11
CA SER A 327 41.62 -29.28 38.31
C SER A 327 40.93 -30.52 38.90
N SER A 328 40.41 -31.40 38.04
CA SER A 328 40.92 -32.79 37.87
C SER A 328 39.85 -33.78 37.43
N GLN A 329 40.15 -34.35 36.25
CA GLN A 329 40.15 -35.79 35.93
C GLN A 329 38.85 -36.61 35.91
N ALA A 330 38.76 -37.31 34.76
CA ALA A 330 38.34 -38.68 34.54
C ALA A 330 36.87 -38.95 34.16
N SER A 331 36.71 -39.32 32.88
CA SER A 331 35.60 -40.05 32.24
C SER A 331 35.39 -41.47 32.84
N PRO A 332 34.66 -42.42 32.23
CA PRO A 332 33.55 -42.39 31.25
C PRO A 332 32.39 -43.39 31.58
N VAL A 333 31.15 -43.19 31.11
CA VAL A 333 30.16 -44.29 30.89
C VAL A 333 29.17 -43.85 29.79
N LEU A 334 29.27 -44.30 28.53
CA LEU A 334 28.58 -45.46 27.91
C LEU A 334 27.02 -45.39 27.89
N SER A 335 26.47 -44.86 26.78
CA SER A 335 25.40 -45.40 25.89
C SER A 335 24.02 -45.87 26.46
N PRO A 336 23.04 -46.29 25.62
CA PRO A 336 22.28 -45.56 24.58
C PRO A 336 20.73 -45.83 24.67
N LEU A 337 19.99 -45.40 23.64
CA LEU A 337 18.77 -46.03 23.06
C LEU A 337 17.35 -45.53 23.45
N ALA A 338 16.57 -45.20 22.40
CA ALA A 338 15.11 -45.39 22.15
C ALA A 338 14.58 -44.19 21.34
N GLU A 339 14.36 -44.22 20.02
CA GLU A 339 13.39 -45.01 19.21
C GLU A 339 11.95 -45.08 19.75
N GLY A 340 11.02 -44.60 18.93
CA GLY A 340 9.56 -44.77 19.03
C GLY A 340 8.81 -43.45 18.87
N LYS A 341 7.93 -43.23 17.89
CA LYS A 341 7.30 -44.12 16.91
C LYS A 341 6.67 -43.26 15.81
#